data_AF-A0A518RBR6-F1
#
_entry.id   AF-A0A518RBR6-F1
#
_cell.length_a   1.000
_cell.length_b   1.000
_cell.length_c   1.000
_cell.angle_alpha   90.00
_cell.angle_beta   90.00
_cell.angle_gamma   90.00
#
_symmetry.space_group_name_H-M   'P 1'
#
loop_
_entity.id
_entity.type
_entity.pdbx_description
1 polymer ?
#
loop_
_entity_poly.entity_id
_entity_poly.type
_entity_poly.pdbx_seq_one_letter_code
_entity_poly.pdbx_strand_id
1 'polypeptide(L)' 'MIEFTVFLYGLLSAFVLMAAEQNRRLARPNPAMVTVVGWGLFSMSSTLAVLFGAVALALVLGVPIPELSAA' A
#
# COMPACT_ATOMS: atom_id res chain seq x y z
N MET A 1 -5.56 18.57 0.54
CA MET A 1 -4.43 18.08 -0.32
C MET A 1 -4.17 16.60 -0.09
N ILE A 2 -4.15 16.12 1.16
CA ILE A 2 -4.06 14.68 1.46
C ILE A 2 -5.27 13.91 0.94
N GLU A 3 -6.48 14.49 0.96
CA GLU A 3 -7.68 13.79 0.48
C GLU A 3 -7.54 13.38 -0.99
N PHE A 4 -6.99 14.27 -1.82
CA PHE A 4 -6.73 13.98 -3.22
C PHE A 4 -5.69 12.86 -3.41
N THR A 5 -4.66 12.84 -2.56
CA THR A 5 -3.61 11.81 -2.62
C THR A 5 -4.16 10.43 -2.25
N VAL A 6 -4.98 10.36 -1.18
CA VAL A 6 -5.65 9.12 -0.77
C VAL A 6 -6.63 8.65 -1.84
N PHE A 7 -7.40 9.58 -2.42
CA PHE A 7 -8.31 9.27 -3.53
C PHE A 7 -7.56 8.71 -4.74
N LEU A 8 -6.49 9.38 -5.18
CA LEU A 8 -5.68 8.94 -6.32
C LEU A 8 -5.04 7.58 -6.07
N TYR A 9 -4.52 7.34 -4.86
CA TYR A 9 -3.97 6.06 -4.46
C TYR A 9 -5.01 4.93 -4.54
N GLY A 10 -6.22 5.18 -4.01
CA GLY A 10 -7.33 4.24 -4.07
C GLY A 10 -7.77 3.96 -5.51
N LEU A 11 -7.87 5.00 -6.33
CA LEU A 11 -8.24 4.91 -7.74
C LEU A 11 -7.23 4.05 -8.53
N LEU A 12 -5.93 4.32 -8.38
CA LEU A 12 -4.87 3.57 -9.04
C LEU A 12 -4.85 2.11 -8.59
N SER A 13 -5.04 1.86 -7.29
CA SER A 13 -5.10 0.51 -6.74
C SER A 13 -6.28 -0.27 -7.32
N ALA A 14 -7.46 0.32 -7.36
CA ALA A 14 -8.65 -0.29 -7.96
C ALA A 14 -8.44 -0.56 -9.45
N PHE A 15 -7.88 0.40 -10.20
CA PHE A 15 -7.58 0.25 -11.62
C PHE A 15 -6.62 -0.91 -11.90
N VAL A 16 -5.52 -1.00 -11.17
CA VAL A 16 -4.53 -2.09 -11.34
C VAL A 16 -5.15 -3.45 -11.05
N LEU A 17 -5.92 -3.58 -9.96
CA LEU A 17 -6.56 -4.84 -9.59
C LEU A 17 -7.63 -5.26 -10.61
N MET A 18 -8.45 -4.31 -11.08
CA MET A 18 -9.46 -4.58 -12.11
C MET A 18 -8.82 -4.97 -13.44
N ALA A 19 -7.77 -4.25 -13.87
CA ALA A 19 -7.04 -4.56 -15.10
C ALA A 19 -6.38 -5.94 -15.02
N ALA A 20 -5.76 -6.28 -13.88
CA ALA A 20 -5.15 -7.58 -13.66
C ALA A 20 -6.19 -8.72 -13.68
N GLU A 21 -7.33 -8.53 -13.02
CA GLU A 21 -8.42 -9.52 -13.02
C GLU A 21 -9.05 -9.68 -14.41
N GLN A 22 -9.26 -8.60 -15.14
CA GLN A 22 -9.79 -8.65 -16.50
C GLN A 22 -8.83 -9.40 -17.45
N ASN A 23 -7.53 -9.12 -17.36
CA ASN A 23 -6.53 -9.83 -18.17
C ASN A 23 -6.42 -11.30 -17.80
N ARG A 24 -6.53 -11.63 -16.50
CA ARG A 24 -6.59 -13.02 -16.02
C ARG A 24 -7.77 -13.76 -16.62
N ARG A 25 -8.97 -13.16 -16.63
CA ARG A 25 -10.17 -13.74 -17.24
C ARG A 25 -10.05 -13.96 -18.75
N LEU A 26 -9.34 -13.07 -19.44
CA LEU A 26 -9.12 -13.15 -20.88
C LEU A 26 -7.88 -13.98 -21.26
N ALA A 27 -7.19 -14.59 -20.28
CA ALA A 27 -5.91 -15.29 -20.44
C ALA A 27 -4.86 -14.46 -21.21
N ARG A 28 -4.89 -13.13 -21.03
CA ARG A 28 -3.95 -12.19 -21.65
C ARG A 28 -2.81 -11.87 -20.69
N PRO A 29 -1.57 -11.75 -21.19
CA PRO A 29 -0.47 -11.26 -20.36
C PRO A 29 -0.77 -9.84 -19.87
N ASN A 30 -0.44 -9.58 -18.60
CA ASN A 30 -0.63 -8.25 -18.03
C ASN A 30 0.30 -7.23 -18.72
N PRO A 31 -0.20 -6.05 -19.12
CA PRO A 31 0.62 -4.99 -19.68
C PRO A 31 1.71 -4.56 -18.70
N ALA A 32 2.93 -4.32 -19.20
CA ALA A 32 4.07 -3.91 -18.38
C ALA A 32 3.76 -2.69 -17.50
N MET A 33 2.97 -1.74 -17.99
CA MET A 33 2.56 -0.56 -17.24
C MET A 33 1.73 -0.90 -15.99
N VAL A 34 0.79 -1.85 -16.10
CA VAL A 34 -0.04 -2.29 -14.96
C VAL A 34 0.83 -2.97 -13.91
N THR A 35 1.81 -3.76 -14.35
CA THR A 35 2.78 -4.41 -13.45
C THR A 35 3.65 -3.40 -12.72
N VAL A 36 4.22 -2.41 -13.43
CA VAL A 36 5.07 -1.37 -12.81
C VAL A 36 4.28 -0.53 -11.80
N VAL A 37 3.06 -0.09 -12.16
CA VAL A 37 2.21 0.68 -11.24
C VAL A 37 1.80 -0.17 -10.04
N GLY A 38 1.47 -1.45 -10.24
CA GLY A 38 1.18 -2.38 -9.17
C GLY A 38 2.35 -2.56 -8.20
N TRP A 39 3.57 -2.71 -8.70
CA TRP A 39 4.78 -2.77 -7.87
C TRP A 39 5.02 -1.47 -7.10
N GLY A 40 4.77 -0.31 -7.71
CA GLY A 40 4.88 0.98 -7.03
C GLY A 40 3.91 1.12 -5.86
N LEU A 41 2.63 0.81 -6.09
CA LEU A 41 1.60 0.83 -5.04
C LEU A 41 1.91 -0.17 -3.92
N PHE A 42 2.37 -1.36 -4.29
CA PHE A 42 2.76 -2.39 -3.33
C PHE A 42 3.95 -1.98 -2.46
N SER A 43 4.97 -1.32 -3.05
CA SER A 43 6.13 -0.83 -2.30
C SER A 43 5.71 0.20 -1.25
N MET A 44 4.83 1.14 -1.61
CA MET A 44 4.32 2.15 -0.69
C MET A 44 3.55 1.52 0.47
N SER A 45 2.65 0.57 0.16
CA SER A 45 1.92 -0.21 1.18
C SER A 45 2.88 -0.98 2.09
N SER A 46 3.91 -1.61 1.52
CA SER A 46 4.87 -2.42 2.26
C SER A 46 5.70 -1.58 3.23
N THR A 47 6.17 -0.41 2.81
CA THR A 47 6.89 0.52 3.70
C THR A 47 6.01 0.94 4.88
N LEU A 48 4.76 1.34 4.62
CA LEU A 48 3.81 1.69 5.68
C LEU A 48 3.53 0.51 6.62
N ALA A 49 3.34 -0.69 6.09
CA ALA A 49 3.13 -1.90 6.89
C ALA A 49 4.33 -2.21 7.79
N VAL A 50 5.56 -2.07 7.29
CA VAL A 50 6.77 -2.27 8.11
C VAL A 50 6.90 -1.21 9.19
N LEU A 51 6.66 0.07 8.88
CA LEU A 51 6.70 1.15 9.86
C LEU A 51 5.66 0.94 10.97
N PHE A 52 4.41 0.66 10.60
CA PHE A 52 3.36 0.38 11.59
C PHE A 52 3.60 -0.92 12.34
N GLY A 53 4.14 -1.96 11.68
CA GLY A 53 4.52 -3.20 12.33
C GLY A 53 5.63 -3.01 13.36
N ALA A 54 6.64 -2.20 13.06
CA ALA A 54 7.71 -1.85 13.98
C ALA A 54 7.19 -1.06 15.20
N VAL A 55 6.30 -0.09 14.97
CA VAL A 55 5.63 0.64 16.05
C VAL A 55 4.80 -0.30 16.92
N ALA A 56 3.99 -1.17 16.32
CA ALA A 56 3.18 -2.15 17.04
C ALA A 56 4.05 -3.09 17.88
N LEU A 57 5.17 -3.57 17.32
CA LEU A 57 6.13 -4.42 18.03
C LEU A 57 6.76 -3.69 19.22
N ALA A 58 7.18 -2.44 19.03
CA ALA A 58 7.75 -1.62 20.09
C ALA A 58 6.75 -1.39 21.24
N LEU A 59 5.48 -1.15 20.93
CA LEU A 59 4.40 -1.02 21.93
C LEU A 59 4.19 -2.34 22.70
N VAL A 60 4.16 -3.48 22.02
CA VAL A 60 4.02 -4.80 22.66
C VAL A 60 5.20 -5.12 23.58
N LEU A 61 6.40 -4.70 23.21
CA LEU A 61 7.62 -4.90 24.01
C LEU A 61 7.78 -3.89 25.14
N GLY A 62 6.86 -2.93 25.29
CA GLY A 62 6.94 -1.88 26.32
C GLY A 62 8.05 -0.86 26.07
N VAL A 63 8.54 -0.75 24.84
CA VAL A 63 9.53 0.26 24.47
C VAL A 63 8.85 1.63 24.46
N PRO A 64 9.32 2.60 25.26
CA PRO A 64 8.72 3.93 25.28
C PRO A 64 8.99 4.64 23.95
N ILE A 65 7.94 4.93 23.21
CA ILE A 65 7.98 5.76 22.00
C ILE A 65 7.65 7.20 22.46
N PRO A 66 8.63 8.13 22.49
CA PRO A 66 8.47 9.44 23.14
C PRO A 66 7.31 10.28 22.59
N GLU A 67 7.02 10.14 21.30
CA GLU A 67 5.95 10.85 20.60
C GLU A 67 4.56 10.24 20.83
N LEU A 68 4.48 8.95 21.18
CA LEU A 68 3.22 8.22 21.39
C LEU A 68 2.84 8.07 22.87
N SER A 69 3.77 8.30 23.81
CA SER A 69 3.52 8.12 25.25
C SER A 69 2.85 9.33 25.92
N ALA A 70 2.62 10.42 25.17
CA ALA A 70 2.05 11.68 25.69
C ALA A 70 0.57 11.89 25.30
N ALA A 71 -0.07 10.90 24.65
CA ALA A 71 -1.49 10.90 24.28
C ALA A 71 -2.27 9.90 25.14
#